data_AF-A0AAV4DB17-F1
#
_entry.id   AF-A0AAV4DB17-F1
#
_cell.length_a   1.000
_cell.length_b   1.000
_cell.length_c   1.000
_cell.angle_alpha   90.00
_cell.angle_beta   90.00
_cell.angle_gamma   90.00
#
_symmetry.space_group_name_H-M   'P 1'
#
loop_
_entity.id
_entity.type
_entity.pdbx_description
1 polymer ?
#
loop_
_entity_poly.entity_id
_entity_poly.type
_entity_poly.pdbx_seq_one_letter_code
_entity_poly.pdbx_strand_id
1 'polypeptide(L)'
;MATVFWDAKGVILLDILPQGQCINAARYCRTLYRLKEELVISGQFLSDKKVGTYVEVDMYGLPTDTIRREFRTRVVPSNGLNPIYNEEPFVFRKVVLPELAVLRIAVFEDTGKLIGQRILPLDGLQAGYRHISLRTEGNFPLSLPTVFCRIILKTYVPVEFGDFVDALSAPIQAMSQAEKREKAMKDMGIDEKDISDVPVVSREQAKTSKPSNGQMSSSPNNTMPQQAAAGGKKEERKEEMTFENITREKLMSEKVFFKLLRKQPKDLEMLKRRHQKERSMMLRAHCTVVDKLVAMHDKEKSATEKSMEKKLKKNKDSSTDLKSQSEGKVMNMVSEHKTKIKELVVVQTKEWSDMVQRQMTEEHELWREHILQQNETLSRLLEDAQREQMTELEAKQERENKELRNNQAKHSMDSTKTVLNDKTIKNKQERD
;
A
#
# COMPACT_ATOMS: atom_id res chain seq x y z
N MET A 1 -6.39 16.71 -20.38
CA MET A 1 -7.17 15.54 -19.92
C MET A 1 -8.27 16.11 -19.03
N ALA A 2 -9.50 16.22 -19.53
CA ALA A 2 -10.62 16.79 -18.77
C ALA A 2 -11.31 15.65 -18.02
N THR A 3 -11.53 15.81 -16.72
CA THR A 3 -12.34 14.88 -15.92
C THR A 3 -13.65 15.57 -15.60
N VAL A 4 -14.75 15.02 -16.11
CA VAL A 4 -16.10 15.56 -15.90
C VAL A 4 -16.70 14.89 -14.67
N PHE A 5 -17.19 15.69 -13.73
CA PHE A 5 -17.92 15.21 -12.56
C PHE A 5 -19.39 15.64 -12.65
N TRP A 6 -20.25 14.81 -12.04
CA TRP A 6 -21.67 15.07 -11.87
C TRP A 6 -21.96 15.17 -10.38
N ASP A 7 -22.62 16.26 -9.95
CA ASP A 7 -23.23 16.30 -8.62
C ASP A 7 -24.64 15.68 -8.67
N ALA A 8 -25.24 15.44 -7.49
CA ALA A 8 -26.59 14.91 -7.36
C ALA A 8 -27.69 15.84 -7.93
N LYS A 9 -27.34 17.04 -8.41
CA LYS A 9 -28.24 18.03 -9.04
C LYS A 9 -28.00 18.16 -10.55
N GLY A 10 -27.11 17.37 -11.15
CA GLY A 10 -26.87 17.34 -12.59
C GLY A 10 -26.06 18.51 -13.14
N VAL A 11 -25.30 19.22 -12.30
CA VAL A 11 -24.45 20.34 -12.77
C VAL A 11 -23.11 19.81 -13.30
N ILE A 12 -22.77 20.20 -14.53
CA ILE A 12 -21.48 19.90 -15.17
C ILE A 12 -20.42 20.87 -14.64
N LEU A 13 -19.53 20.39 -13.79
CA LEU A 13 -18.32 21.13 -13.40
C LEU A 13 -17.22 20.86 -14.43
N LEU A 14 -17.13 21.75 -15.42
CA LEU A 14 -16.03 21.83 -16.38
C LEU A 14 -14.99 22.83 -15.86
N ASP A 15 -13.98 22.34 -15.15
CA ASP A 15 -12.82 23.16 -14.78
C ASP A 15 -11.63 22.72 -15.64
N ILE A 16 -11.23 23.57 -16.59
CA ILE A 16 -10.11 23.28 -17.50
C ILE A 16 -8.81 23.50 -16.73
N LEU A 17 -8.13 22.41 -16.36
CA LEU A 17 -6.80 22.49 -15.76
C LEU A 17 -5.79 23.01 -16.80
N PRO A 18 -4.97 24.03 -16.47
CA PRO A 18 -3.86 24.44 -17.30
C PRO A 18 -2.86 23.29 -17.53
N GLN A 19 -2.20 23.31 -18.68
CA GLN A 19 -1.32 22.24 -19.13
C GLN A 19 -0.14 22.05 -18.15
N GLY A 20 -0.05 20.88 -17.50
CA GLY A 20 1.07 20.50 -16.63
C GLY A 20 0.74 20.24 -15.15
N GLN A 21 -0.51 20.38 -14.70
CA GLN A 21 -0.90 20.01 -13.33
C GLN A 21 -1.63 18.65 -13.28
N CYS A 22 -1.18 17.76 -12.40
CA CYS A 22 -1.94 16.58 -11.97
C CYS A 22 -2.80 16.94 -10.75
N ILE A 23 -3.95 16.25 -10.59
CA ILE A 23 -4.86 16.44 -9.46
C ILE A 23 -4.09 16.19 -8.16
N ASN A 24 -3.84 17.24 -7.37
CA ASN A 24 -3.28 17.10 -6.03
C ASN A 24 -4.18 16.15 -5.23
N ALA A 25 -3.60 15.09 -4.64
CA ALA A 25 -4.31 14.10 -3.82
C ALA A 25 -5.17 14.77 -2.72
N ALA A 26 -4.74 15.93 -2.22
CA ALA A 26 -5.50 16.74 -1.26
C ALA A 26 -6.84 17.28 -1.81
N ARG A 27 -6.93 17.64 -3.10
CA ARG A 27 -8.16 18.13 -3.74
C ARG A 27 -9.13 16.98 -4.03
N TYR A 28 -8.61 15.80 -4.40
CA TYR A 28 -9.38 14.56 -4.56
C TYR A 28 -10.00 14.10 -3.22
N CYS A 29 -9.20 14.10 -2.15
CA CYS A 29 -9.68 13.75 -0.81
C CYS A 29 -10.77 14.71 -0.31
N ARG A 30 -10.64 16.03 -0.57
CA ARG A 30 -11.63 17.02 -0.14
C ARG A 30 -12.99 16.87 -0.85
N THR A 31 -12.99 16.42 -2.10
CA THR A 31 -14.22 16.09 -2.85
C THR A 31 -14.84 14.79 -2.36
N LEU A 32 -14.01 13.78 -2.02
CA LEU A 32 -14.46 12.52 -1.42
C LEU A 32 -15.06 12.69 -0.02
N TYR A 33 -14.52 13.59 0.82
CA TYR A 33 -15.06 13.84 2.17
C TYR A 33 -16.45 14.49 2.17
N ARG A 34 -16.91 15.06 1.04
CA ARG A 34 -18.28 15.57 0.89
C ARG A 34 -19.30 14.48 0.52
N LEU A 35 -18.85 13.30 0.07
CA LEU A 35 -19.69 12.12 -0.13
C LEU A 35 -19.68 11.29 1.15
N LYS A 36 -20.36 11.80 2.18
CA LYS A 36 -20.63 11.08 3.42
C LYS A 36 -21.86 10.19 3.20
N GLU A 37 -21.72 8.94 3.65
CA GLU A 37 -22.79 7.96 3.89
C GLU A 37 -23.48 7.41 2.65
N GLU A 38 -22.87 6.38 2.07
CA GLU A 38 -23.45 5.07 1.69
C GLU A 38 -22.41 4.34 0.83
N LEU A 39 -22.34 3.02 0.92
CA LEU A 39 -21.39 2.23 0.13
C LEU A 39 -21.92 2.11 -1.30
N VAL A 40 -21.78 3.18 -2.07
CA VAL A 40 -22.38 3.28 -3.40
C VAL A 40 -21.56 2.47 -4.40
N ILE A 41 -22.07 1.32 -4.81
CA ILE A 41 -21.68 0.69 -6.08
C ILE A 41 -22.43 1.46 -7.18
N SER A 42 -21.69 2.00 -8.15
CA SER A 42 -22.28 2.61 -9.35
C SER A 42 -21.59 2.12 -10.61
N GLY A 43 -22.31 2.10 -11.73
CA GLY A 43 -21.78 1.79 -13.05
C GLY A 43 -21.60 3.05 -13.88
N GLN A 44 -20.69 3.02 -14.86
CA GLN A 44 -20.56 4.05 -15.89
C GLN A 44 -20.40 3.39 -17.25
N PHE A 45 -21.15 3.89 -18.24
CA PHE A 45 -21.14 3.45 -19.64
C PHE A 45 -21.23 1.93 -19.80
N LEU A 46 -22.14 1.28 -19.08
CA LEU A 46 -22.28 -0.17 -19.08
C LEU A 46 -22.92 -0.67 -20.38
N SER A 47 -23.89 0.07 -20.92
CA SER A 47 -24.56 -0.26 -22.17
C SER A 47 -24.96 0.99 -22.92
N ASP A 48 -24.88 0.91 -24.24
CA ASP A 48 -25.33 1.96 -25.16
C ASP A 48 -26.88 2.03 -25.23
N LYS A 49 -27.55 0.99 -24.73
CA LYS A 49 -29.01 0.86 -24.69
C LYS A 49 -29.56 1.19 -23.30
N LYS A 50 -30.82 1.66 -23.25
CA LYS A 50 -31.56 1.87 -21.99
C LYS A 50 -32.07 0.53 -21.43
N VAL A 51 -31.15 -0.28 -20.94
CA VAL A 51 -31.42 -1.61 -20.38
C VAL A 51 -31.24 -1.61 -18.88
N GLY A 52 -31.91 -2.53 -18.18
CA GLY A 52 -31.67 -2.72 -16.76
C GLY A 52 -30.33 -3.41 -16.53
N THR A 53 -29.61 -3.05 -15.48
CA THR A 53 -28.33 -3.70 -15.13
C THR A 53 -28.30 -4.10 -13.67
N TYR A 54 -27.48 -5.09 -13.33
CA TYR A 54 -27.15 -5.48 -11.96
C TYR A 54 -25.72 -5.99 -11.85
N VAL A 55 -25.14 -5.96 -10.65
CA VAL A 55 -23.78 -6.41 -10.37
C VAL A 55 -23.82 -7.66 -9.51
N GLU A 56 -23.02 -8.65 -9.85
CA GLU A 56 -22.73 -9.82 -9.02
C GLU A 56 -21.29 -9.78 -8.55
N VAL A 57 -21.07 -10.13 -7.28
CA VAL A 57 -19.75 -10.20 -6.67
C VAL A 57 -19.52 -11.61 -6.12
N ASP A 58 -18.70 -12.38 -6.80
CA ASP A 58 -18.33 -13.74 -6.41
C ASP A 58 -16.93 -13.77 -5.80
N MET A 59 -16.65 -14.74 -4.94
CA MET A 59 -15.31 -15.10 -4.48
C MET A 59 -15.00 -16.55 -4.86
N TYR A 60 -13.81 -16.78 -5.42
CA TYR A 60 -13.31 -18.10 -5.77
C TYR A 60 -12.01 -18.36 -5.01
N GLY A 61 -11.82 -19.57 -4.52
CA GLY A 61 -10.61 -19.95 -3.79
C GLY A 61 -10.74 -21.37 -3.26
N LEU A 62 -10.44 -21.58 -1.98
CA LEU A 62 -10.75 -22.83 -1.30
C LEU A 62 -12.27 -23.10 -1.31
N PRO A 63 -12.72 -24.36 -1.20
CA PRO A 63 -14.15 -24.67 -1.09
C PRO A 63 -14.85 -23.91 0.04
N THR A 64 -14.15 -23.70 1.16
CA THR A 64 -14.64 -22.93 2.32
C THR A 64 -14.70 -21.42 2.07
N ASP A 65 -13.88 -20.90 1.15
CA ASP A 65 -13.77 -19.46 0.82
C ASP A 65 -14.60 -19.09 -0.42
N THR A 66 -15.09 -20.11 -1.16
CA THR A 66 -15.81 -19.91 -2.41
C THR A 66 -17.26 -19.57 -2.15
N ILE A 67 -17.66 -18.35 -2.52
CA ILE A 67 -19.03 -17.85 -2.44
C ILE A 67 -19.46 -17.41 -3.83
N ARG A 68 -20.50 -18.05 -4.37
CA ARG A 68 -21.00 -17.79 -5.74
C ARG A 68 -22.49 -17.47 -5.70
N ARG A 69 -22.90 -16.47 -6.49
CA ARG A 69 -24.32 -16.09 -6.70
C ARG A 69 -25.09 -15.67 -5.45
N GLU A 70 -24.41 -15.45 -4.33
CA GLU A 70 -25.04 -15.00 -3.08
C GLU A 70 -25.14 -13.47 -3.02
N PHE A 71 -24.08 -12.78 -3.46
CA PHE A 71 -24.01 -11.32 -3.47
C PHE A 71 -24.36 -10.78 -4.85
N ARG A 72 -25.63 -10.37 -4.99
CA ARG A 72 -26.18 -9.78 -6.20
C ARG A 72 -26.94 -8.51 -5.88
N THR A 73 -26.71 -7.47 -6.68
CA THR A 73 -27.47 -6.24 -6.55
C THR A 73 -28.87 -6.31 -7.15
N ARG A 74 -29.75 -5.45 -6.64
CA ARG A 74 -31.01 -5.08 -7.27
C ARG A 74 -30.74 -4.57 -8.68
N VAL A 75 -31.69 -4.89 -9.57
CA VAL A 75 -31.67 -4.43 -10.95
C VAL A 75 -32.07 -2.96 -10.98
N VAL A 76 -31.24 -2.11 -11.59
CA VAL A 76 -31.58 -0.71 -11.85
C VAL A 76 -32.17 -0.64 -13.26
N PRO A 77 -33.49 -0.44 -13.42
CA PRO A 77 -34.14 -0.50 -14.73
C PRO A 77 -33.80 0.72 -15.60
N SER A 78 -33.71 0.50 -16.91
CA SER A 78 -33.63 1.55 -17.94
C SER A 78 -32.47 2.56 -17.78
N ASN A 79 -31.40 2.21 -17.07
CA ASN A 79 -30.24 3.06 -16.85
C ASN A 79 -28.92 2.31 -17.09
N GLY A 80 -28.52 2.19 -18.36
CA GLY A 80 -27.23 1.60 -18.75
C GLY A 80 -26.05 2.58 -18.75
N LEU A 81 -26.30 3.88 -18.56
CA LEU A 81 -25.26 4.92 -18.67
C LEU A 81 -24.59 5.19 -17.32
N ASN A 82 -25.38 5.36 -16.26
CA ASN A 82 -24.88 5.68 -14.93
C ASN A 82 -25.78 5.12 -13.80
N PRO A 83 -25.98 3.79 -13.74
CA PRO A 83 -26.79 3.19 -12.68
C PRO A 83 -26.10 3.31 -11.32
N ILE A 84 -26.91 3.56 -10.30
CA ILE A 84 -26.51 3.62 -8.89
C ILE A 84 -27.24 2.49 -8.18
N TYR A 85 -26.49 1.53 -7.65
CA TYR A 85 -27.07 0.31 -7.08
C TYR A 85 -27.44 0.46 -5.59
N ASN A 86 -26.88 1.45 -4.88
CA ASN A 86 -27.17 1.80 -3.46
C ASN A 86 -27.54 0.58 -2.59
N GLU A 87 -26.58 -0.33 -2.43
CA GLU A 87 -26.76 -1.56 -1.67
C GLU A 87 -25.94 -1.62 -0.40
N GLU A 88 -26.38 -2.47 0.52
CA GLU A 88 -25.60 -2.83 1.69
C GLU A 88 -24.27 -3.47 1.28
N PRO A 89 -23.19 -3.27 2.06
CA PRO A 89 -21.89 -3.85 1.74
C PRO A 89 -21.96 -5.38 1.66
N PHE A 90 -21.39 -5.94 0.60
CA PHE A 90 -21.13 -7.37 0.53
C PHE A 90 -20.01 -7.74 1.52
N VAL A 91 -20.34 -8.53 2.53
CA VAL A 91 -19.42 -8.90 3.61
C VAL A 91 -19.02 -10.36 3.52
N PHE A 92 -17.75 -10.60 3.15
CA PHE A 92 -17.11 -11.90 3.24
C PHE A 92 -16.54 -12.06 4.66
N ARG A 93 -17.27 -12.78 5.53
CA ARG A 93 -16.97 -12.84 6.97
C ARG A 93 -15.68 -13.55 7.32
N LYS A 94 -15.31 -14.60 6.58
CA LYS A 94 -14.12 -15.41 6.83
C LYS A 94 -13.53 -15.85 5.51
N VAL A 95 -12.26 -15.53 5.30
CA VAL A 95 -11.44 -16.02 4.19
C VAL A 95 -10.24 -16.71 4.82
N VAL A 96 -10.14 -18.03 4.64
CA VAL A 96 -9.11 -18.87 5.27
C VAL A 96 -7.76 -18.64 4.61
N LEU A 97 -7.71 -18.59 3.28
CA LEU A 97 -6.47 -18.39 2.54
C LEU A 97 -6.60 -17.28 1.49
N PRO A 98 -6.36 -16.01 1.87
CA PRO A 98 -6.48 -14.86 0.96
C PRO A 98 -5.57 -14.94 -0.26
N GLU A 99 -4.39 -15.55 -0.13
CA GLU A 99 -3.40 -15.68 -1.22
C GLU A 99 -3.91 -16.47 -2.42
N LEU A 100 -4.80 -17.44 -2.19
CA LEU A 100 -5.40 -18.25 -3.25
C LEU A 100 -6.74 -17.68 -3.74
N ALA A 101 -7.33 -16.76 -2.98
CA ALA A 101 -8.66 -16.26 -3.23
C ALA A 101 -8.67 -15.11 -4.25
N VAL A 102 -9.64 -15.15 -5.16
CA VAL A 102 -9.89 -14.12 -6.18
C VAL A 102 -11.32 -13.62 -6.09
N LEU A 103 -11.48 -12.31 -6.17
CA LEU A 103 -12.76 -11.60 -6.21
C LEU A 103 -13.16 -11.37 -7.67
N ARG A 104 -14.37 -11.77 -8.05
CA ARG A 104 -14.93 -11.54 -9.38
C ARG A 104 -16.11 -10.59 -9.27
N ILE A 105 -16.00 -9.45 -9.94
CA ILE A 105 -17.09 -8.47 -10.09
C ILE A 105 -17.61 -8.58 -11.52
N ALA A 106 -18.84 -9.00 -11.69
CA ALA A 106 -19.48 -9.17 -12.99
C ALA A 106 -20.73 -8.31 -13.09
N VAL A 107 -20.94 -7.69 -14.25
CA VAL A 107 -22.10 -6.85 -14.52
C VAL A 107 -22.94 -7.52 -15.59
N PHE A 108 -24.22 -7.64 -15.29
CA PHE A 108 -25.20 -8.30 -16.14
C PHE A 108 -26.31 -7.32 -16.52
N GLU A 109 -26.91 -7.60 -17.67
CA GLU A 109 -28.16 -7.01 -18.12
C GLU A 109 -29.35 -7.70 -17.42
N ASP A 110 -30.51 -7.04 -17.34
CA ASP A 110 -31.76 -7.61 -16.83
C ASP A 110 -32.18 -8.93 -17.52
N THR A 111 -31.79 -9.10 -18.79
CA THR A 111 -31.94 -10.34 -19.57
C THR A 111 -31.02 -11.49 -19.15
N GLY A 112 -30.07 -11.23 -18.23
CA GLY A 112 -29.05 -12.19 -17.80
C GLY A 112 -27.81 -12.23 -18.71
N LYS A 113 -27.73 -11.36 -19.72
CA LYS A 113 -26.55 -11.26 -20.59
C LYS A 113 -25.38 -10.60 -19.86
N LEU A 114 -24.19 -11.19 -19.96
CA LEU A 114 -22.97 -10.61 -19.40
C LEU A 114 -22.53 -9.38 -20.20
N ILE A 115 -22.40 -8.24 -19.53
CA ILE A 115 -21.85 -7.01 -20.11
C ILE A 115 -20.33 -7.02 -19.99
N GLY A 116 -19.83 -7.34 -18.81
CA GLY A 116 -18.40 -7.43 -18.56
C GLY A 116 -18.09 -7.90 -17.14
N GLN A 117 -16.89 -8.42 -16.95
CA GLN A 117 -16.41 -8.92 -15.67
C GLN A 117 -14.99 -8.45 -15.38
N ARG A 118 -14.64 -8.41 -14.10
CA ARG A 118 -13.27 -8.23 -13.64
C ARG A 118 -12.95 -9.23 -12.55
N ILE A 119 -11.83 -9.93 -12.72
CA ILE A 119 -11.26 -10.80 -11.70
C ILE A 119 -10.09 -10.06 -11.06
N LEU A 120 -10.07 -10.02 -9.73
CA LEU A 120 -9.08 -9.34 -8.91
C LEU A 120 -8.55 -10.34 -7.87
N PRO A 121 -7.24 -10.64 -7.83
CA PRO A 121 -6.69 -11.38 -6.71
C PRO A 121 -6.88 -10.58 -5.42
N LEU A 122 -7.16 -11.27 -4.30
CA LEU A 122 -7.15 -10.62 -2.99
C LEU A 122 -5.72 -10.24 -2.58
N ASP A 123 -4.73 -11.02 -3.01
CA ASP A 123 -3.33 -10.65 -2.90
C ASP A 123 -3.04 -9.36 -3.69
N GLY A 124 -2.52 -8.35 -3.00
CA GLY A 124 -2.28 -7.02 -3.55
C GLY A 124 -3.54 -6.17 -3.81
N LEU A 125 -4.73 -6.60 -3.39
CA LEU A 125 -5.93 -5.78 -3.51
C LEU A 125 -5.80 -4.54 -2.61
N GLN A 126 -6.10 -3.37 -3.16
CA GLN A 126 -5.97 -2.12 -2.42
C GLN A 126 -7.34 -1.61 -1.94
N ALA A 127 -7.44 -1.25 -0.66
CA ALA A 127 -8.65 -0.67 -0.08
C ALA A 127 -8.93 0.76 -0.61
N GLY A 128 -10.15 1.25 -0.37
CA GLY A 128 -10.62 2.60 -0.71
C GLY A 128 -11.63 2.62 -1.86
N TYR A 129 -11.99 3.84 -2.30
CA TYR A 129 -12.85 4.08 -3.46
C TYR A 129 -12.07 3.88 -4.75
N ARG A 130 -12.58 3.04 -5.66
CA ARG A 130 -11.88 2.66 -6.90
C ARG A 130 -12.82 2.52 -8.07
N HIS A 131 -12.31 2.90 -9.24
CA HIS A 131 -12.89 2.52 -10.53
C HIS A 131 -12.27 1.22 -11.01
N ILE A 132 -13.13 0.30 -11.43
CA ILE A 132 -12.78 -1.02 -11.91
C ILE A 132 -13.25 -1.12 -13.37
N SER A 133 -12.29 -1.06 -14.29
CA SER A 133 -12.58 -1.26 -15.72
C SER A 133 -12.90 -2.72 -15.99
N LEU A 134 -14.09 -2.93 -16.58
CA LEU A 134 -14.59 -4.25 -16.91
C LEU A 134 -13.87 -4.81 -18.13
N ARG A 135 -13.90 -6.13 -18.25
CA ARG A 135 -13.33 -6.90 -19.35
C ARG A 135 -14.37 -7.85 -19.92
N THR A 136 -14.15 -8.32 -21.14
CA THR A 136 -15.00 -9.36 -21.74
C THR A 136 -14.80 -10.70 -21.02
N GLU A 137 -15.60 -11.70 -21.38
CA GLU A 137 -15.44 -13.07 -20.90
C GLU A 137 -14.03 -13.62 -21.18
N GLY A 138 -13.48 -13.32 -22.37
CA GLY A 138 -12.11 -13.64 -22.76
C GLY A 138 -11.02 -12.75 -22.15
N ASN A 139 -11.35 -11.97 -21.12
CA ASN A 139 -10.44 -11.08 -20.39
C ASN A 139 -9.83 -9.94 -21.25
N PHE A 140 -10.44 -9.59 -22.38
CA PHE A 140 -10.05 -8.43 -23.17
C PHE A 140 -10.60 -7.14 -22.55
N PRO A 141 -9.82 -6.05 -22.49
CA PRO A 141 -10.26 -4.80 -21.87
C PRO A 141 -11.42 -4.16 -22.64
N LEU A 142 -12.48 -3.75 -21.91
CA LEU A 142 -13.52 -2.90 -22.44
C LEU A 142 -13.15 -1.43 -22.20
N SER A 143 -13.45 -0.55 -23.15
CA SER A 143 -12.98 0.85 -23.16
C SER A 143 -13.79 1.76 -22.24
N LEU A 144 -15.12 1.59 -22.21
CA LEU A 144 -16.05 2.49 -21.51
C LEU A 144 -16.67 1.89 -20.23
N PRO A 145 -17.11 0.60 -20.20
CA PRO A 145 -17.76 0.02 -19.04
C PRO A 145 -16.85 -0.02 -17.80
N THR A 146 -17.23 0.74 -16.77
CA THR A 146 -16.52 0.77 -15.49
C THR A 146 -17.48 0.68 -14.31
N VAL A 147 -17.03 0.05 -13.23
CA VAL A 147 -17.75 0.00 -11.95
C VAL A 147 -16.98 0.81 -10.93
N PHE A 148 -17.67 1.67 -10.20
CA PHE A 148 -17.14 2.36 -9.04
C PHE A 148 -17.59 1.66 -7.77
N CYS A 149 -16.66 1.33 -6.88
CA CYS A 149 -16.95 0.68 -5.61
C CYS A 149 -15.97 1.11 -4.52
N ARG A 150 -16.37 0.91 -3.26
CA ARG A 150 -15.49 1.05 -2.09
C ARG A 150 -15.08 -0.33 -1.60
N ILE A 151 -13.78 -0.60 -1.59
CA ILE A 151 -13.21 -1.84 -1.04
C ILE A 151 -12.75 -1.56 0.38
N ILE A 152 -13.17 -2.40 1.32
CA ILE A 152 -12.73 -2.36 2.71
C ILE A 152 -12.08 -3.71 3.03
N LEU A 153 -10.79 -3.69 3.35
CA LEU A 153 -10.03 -4.86 3.76
C LEU A 153 -9.84 -4.81 5.26
N LYS A 154 -10.23 -5.89 5.94
CA LYS A 154 -10.08 -6.05 7.39
C LYS A 154 -9.42 -7.40 7.67
N THR A 155 -8.59 -7.44 8.70
CA THR A 155 -8.05 -8.69 9.22
C THR A 155 -9.19 -9.45 9.90
N TYR A 156 -9.32 -10.75 9.61
CA TYR A 156 -10.28 -11.60 10.29
C TYR A 156 -9.89 -11.77 11.75
N VAL A 157 -10.80 -11.40 12.64
CA VAL A 157 -10.69 -11.62 14.09
C VAL A 157 -11.89 -12.48 14.49
N PRO A 158 -11.69 -13.67 15.06
CA PRO A 158 -12.78 -14.44 15.64
C PRO A 158 -13.48 -13.60 16.72
N VAL A 159 -14.81 -13.68 16.78
CA VAL A 159 -15.63 -12.85 17.67
C VAL A 159 -15.20 -12.95 19.14
N GLU A 160 -14.71 -14.12 19.54
CA GLU A 160 -14.22 -14.43 20.89
C GLU A 160 -12.96 -13.62 21.29
N PHE A 161 -12.16 -13.18 20.31
CA PHE A 161 -10.89 -12.46 20.56
C PHE A 161 -10.96 -10.97 20.23
N GLY A 162 -12.15 -10.42 20.00
CA GLY A 162 -12.33 -8.99 19.67
C GLY A 162 -11.68 -8.06 20.70
N ASP A 163 -12.06 -8.21 21.97
CA ASP A 163 -11.54 -7.39 23.08
C ASP A 163 -10.02 -7.51 23.25
N PHE A 164 -9.49 -8.71 23.01
CA PHE A 164 -8.05 -8.98 23.09
C PHE A 164 -7.28 -8.28 21.96
N VAL A 165 -7.76 -8.37 20.73
CA VAL A 165 -7.14 -7.69 19.58
C VAL A 165 -7.26 -6.19 19.70
N ASP A 166 -8.39 -5.67 20.19
CA ASP A 166 -8.57 -4.24 20.42
C ASP A 166 -7.57 -3.74 21.48
N ALA A 167 -7.38 -4.50 22.57
CA ALA A 167 -6.36 -4.22 23.58
C ALA A 167 -4.92 -4.23 23.01
N LEU A 168 -4.61 -5.18 22.12
CA LEU A 168 -3.31 -5.23 21.44
C LEU A 168 -3.12 -4.11 20.40
N SER A 169 -4.19 -3.68 19.75
CA SER A 169 -4.15 -2.62 18.74
C SER A 169 -3.92 -1.23 19.35
N ALA A 170 -4.36 -1.02 20.59
CA ALA A 170 -4.24 0.22 21.32
C ALA A 170 -3.78 -0.01 22.77
N PRO A 171 -2.52 -0.49 22.98
CA PRO A 171 -2.06 -0.97 24.28
C PRO A 171 -2.07 0.11 25.36
N ILE A 172 -1.76 1.36 24.99
CA ILE A 172 -1.76 2.49 25.92
C ILE A 172 -3.18 2.81 26.40
N GLN A 173 -4.17 2.75 25.50
CA GLN A 173 -5.57 3.01 25.87
C GLN A 173 -6.13 1.88 26.72
N ALA A 174 -5.79 0.62 26.41
CA ALA A 174 -6.19 -0.54 27.18
C ALA A 174 -5.60 -0.50 28.60
N MET A 175 -4.30 -0.23 28.74
CA MET A 175 -3.66 -0.07 30.06
C MET A 175 -4.27 1.10 30.84
N SER A 176 -4.46 2.26 30.20
CA SER A 176 -5.09 3.40 30.86
C SER A 176 -6.53 3.13 31.32
N GLN A 177 -7.31 2.36 30.54
CA GLN A 177 -8.66 1.94 30.94
C GLN A 177 -8.62 0.90 32.06
N ALA A 178 -7.64 -0.01 32.06
CA ALA A 178 -7.43 -0.98 33.13
C ALA A 178 -7.04 -0.28 34.44
N GLU A 179 -6.07 0.65 34.41
CA GLU A 179 -5.68 1.46 35.56
C GLU A 179 -6.83 2.31 36.09
N LYS A 180 -7.66 2.90 35.22
CA LYS A 180 -8.86 3.63 35.63
C LYS A 180 -9.89 2.72 36.30
N ARG A 181 -10.09 1.51 35.77
CA ARG A 181 -10.96 0.51 36.40
C ARG A 181 -10.42 0.08 37.75
N GLU A 182 -9.14 -0.25 37.84
CA GLU A 182 -8.47 -0.63 39.09
C GLU A 182 -8.55 0.49 40.13
N LYS A 183 -8.27 1.73 39.73
CA LYS A 183 -8.38 2.89 40.60
C LYS A 183 -9.81 3.12 41.08
N ALA A 184 -10.81 2.95 40.23
CA ALA A 184 -12.22 3.04 40.61
C ALA A 184 -12.66 1.91 41.56
N MET A 185 -12.11 0.69 41.39
CA MET A 185 -12.37 -0.44 42.30
C MET A 185 -11.73 -0.21 43.68
N LYS A 186 -10.51 0.33 43.73
CA LYS A 186 -9.85 0.76 44.97
C LYS A 186 -10.62 1.89 45.67
N ASP A 187 -11.16 2.84 44.91
CA ASP A 187 -11.96 3.96 45.44
C ASP A 187 -13.31 3.49 46.01
N MET A 188 -13.84 2.37 45.52
CA MET A 188 -15.01 1.69 46.08
C MET A 188 -14.67 0.73 47.25
N GLY A 189 -13.41 0.70 47.71
CA GLY A 189 -12.99 -0.07 48.88
C GLY A 189 -12.88 -1.57 48.67
N ILE A 190 -12.74 -2.04 47.42
CA ILE A 190 -12.48 -3.44 47.09
C ILE A 190 -10.96 -3.59 46.88
N ASP A 191 -10.26 -4.05 47.92
CA ASP A 191 -8.83 -4.38 47.82
C ASP A 191 -8.63 -5.76 47.18
N GLU A 192 -7.55 -5.95 46.40
CA GLU A 192 -7.23 -7.22 45.74
C GLU A 192 -7.10 -8.42 46.71
N LYS A 193 -6.96 -8.15 48.00
CA LYS A 193 -6.89 -9.15 49.07
C LYS A 193 -8.24 -9.64 49.57
N ASP A 194 -9.33 -8.92 49.27
CA ASP A 194 -10.71 -9.28 49.65
C ASP A 194 -11.41 -10.13 48.58
N ILE A 195 -10.77 -10.32 47.43
CA ILE A 195 -11.22 -11.24 46.36
C ILE A 195 -10.61 -12.63 46.63
N SER A 196 -10.91 -13.21 47.80
CA SER A 196 -10.58 -14.59 48.09
C SER A 196 -11.67 -15.53 47.57
N ASP A 197 -11.28 -16.40 46.64
CA ASP A 197 -11.95 -17.62 46.18
C ASP A 197 -13.36 -17.52 45.59
N VAL A 198 -13.43 -17.39 44.26
CA VAL A 198 -14.54 -17.98 43.49
C VAL A 198 -13.95 -19.05 42.56
N PRO A 199 -14.31 -20.34 42.71
CA PRO A 199 -13.82 -21.38 41.81
C PRO A 199 -14.36 -21.12 40.41
N VAL A 200 -13.46 -21.12 39.42
CA VAL A 200 -13.81 -21.16 38.00
C VAL A 200 -14.44 -22.51 37.72
N VAL A 201 -15.77 -22.60 37.82
CA VAL A 201 -16.54 -23.74 37.32
C VAL A 201 -16.91 -23.47 35.87
N SER A 202 -16.26 -24.20 34.97
CA SER A 202 -16.66 -24.35 33.57
C SER A 202 -18.15 -24.70 33.49
N ARG A 203 -18.94 -23.93 32.73
CA ARG A 203 -20.30 -24.36 32.39
C ARG A 203 -20.72 -23.93 30.99
N GLU A 204 -20.77 -24.94 30.12
CA GLU A 204 -21.49 -24.94 28.86
C GLU A 204 -23.01 -24.75 29.07
N GLN A 205 -23.62 -24.02 28.13
CA GLN A 205 -25.01 -24.08 27.64
C GLN A 205 -26.20 -23.94 28.64
N ALA A 206 -27.01 -22.88 28.48
CA ALA A 206 -28.38 -22.92 27.92
C ALA A 206 -29.33 -21.79 28.40
N LYS A 207 -29.80 -21.01 27.41
CA LYS A 207 -31.11 -20.35 27.17
C LYS A 207 -32.07 -19.87 28.30
N THR A 208 -32.67 -18.71 27.96
CA THR A 208 -34.03 -18.15 28.23
C THR A 208 -34.31 -17.39 29.53
N SER A 209 -34.46 -16.06 29.43
CA SER A 209 -35.74 -15.31 29.44
C SER A 209 -35.55 -13.83 29.84
N LYS A 210 -36.30 -12.94 29.17
CA LYS A 210 -36.51 -11.50 29.45
C LYS A 210 -37.85 -11.35 30.22
N PRO A 211 -38.35 -10.15 30.63
CA PRO A 211 -37.72 -8.84 30.94
C PRO A 211 -38.34 -8.14 32.19
N SER A 212 -37.98 -6.86 32.41
CA SER A 212 -38.73 -5.71 33.04
C SER A 212 -37.99 -5.07 34.23
N ASN A 213 -38.11 -3.79 34.58
CA ASN A 213 -38.44 -2.50 33.95
C ASN A 213 -38.23 -1.42 35.07
N GLY A 214 -37.98 -0.16 34.72
CA GLY A 214 -38.09 1.02 35.61
C GLY A 214 -36.75 1.68 36.01
N GLN A 215 -36.38 2.86 35.47
CA GLN A 215 -36.76 4.22 35.92
C GLN A 215 -36.28 4.51 37.37
N MET A 216 -35.68 5.64 37.75
CA MET A 216 -35.64 7.00 37.20
C MET A 216 -34.62 7.84 38.02
N SER A 217 -34.07 8.88 37.38
CA SER A 217 -33.82 10.24 37.89
C SER A 217 -33.17 10.48 39.26
N SER A 218 -32.07 11.25 39.29
CA SER A 218 -32.05 12.70 39.60
C SER A 218 -30.74 13.14 40.27
N SER A 219 -30.01 14.05 39.62
CA SER A 219 -29.13 15.05 40.27
C SER A 219 -29.97 15.90 41.25
N PRO A 220 -29.43 16.61 42.29
CA PRO A 220 -28.39 17.64 42.10
C PRO A 220 -27.51 18.03 43.31
N ASN A 221 -26.63 19.02 43.04
CA ASN A 221 -26.11 20.08 43.91
C ASN A 221 -24.93 19.85 44.87
N ASN A 222 -23.75 20.23 44.38
CA ASN A 222 -22.99 21.43 44.81
C ASN A 222 -23.22 21.95 46.24
N THR A 223 -22.18 21.88 47.09
CA THR A 223 -21.65 23.04 47.83
C THR A 223 -20.25 22.73 48.38
N MET A 224 -19.27 23.58 48.07
CA MET A 224 -18.06 23.74 48.90
C MET A 224 -18.44 24.41 50.23
N PRO A 225 -17.65 24.23 51.31
CA PRO A 225 -16.63 25.24 51.57
C PRO A 225 -15.26 24.71 52.02
N GLN A 226 -14.33 25.63 51.83
CA GLN A 226 -12.90 25.70 52.05
C GLN A 226 -12.49 25.74 53.54
N GLN A 227 -11.23 25.31 53.80
CA GLN A 227 -10.31 25.55 54.95
C GLN A 227 -9.87 24.25 55.65
N ALA A 228 -8.63 24.02 56.07
CA ALA A 228 -7.34 24.67 55.86
C ALA A 228 -6.22 23.70 56.33
N ALA A 229 -5.07 23.79 55.68
CA ALA A 229 -3.69 23.50 56.09
C ALA A 229 -3.38 22.53 57.26
N ALA A 230 -2.61 21.47 56.95
CA ALA A 230 -1.35 21.05 57.60
C ALA A 230 -0.93 19.73 56.94
N GLY A 231 0.20 19.62 56.23
CA GLY A 231 1.53 19.48 56.80
C GLY A 231 2.15 18.24 56.15
N GLY A 232 3.24 18.42 55.40
CA GLY A 232 3.66 17.48 54.37
C GLY A 232 4.32 16.18 54.84
N LYS A 233 4.39 15.23 53.90
CA LYS A 233 5.58 14.41 53.65
C LYS A 233 5.67 14.18 52.14
N LYS A 234 6.77 14.67 51.57
CA LYS A 234 7.15 14.58 50.16
C LYS A 234 7.73 13.18 49.98
N GLU A 235 6.96 12.24 49.42
CA GLU A 235 7.53 11.01 48.89
C GLU A 235 8.27 11.34 47.59
N GLU A 236 9.57 11.09 47.59
CA GLU A 236 10.41 11.14 46.40
C GLU A 236 9.86 10.16 45.37
N ARG A 237 9.28 10.71 44.30
CA ARG A 237 9.04 9.96 43.07
C ARG A 237 10.38 9.42 42.58
N LYS A 238 10.55 8.10 42.61
CA LYS A 238 11.55 7.39 41.79
C LYS A 238 11.39 7.87 40.35
N GLU A 239 12.42 8.49 39.80
CA GLU A 239 12.48 8.83 38.38
C GLU A 239 12.34 7.54 37.57
N GLU A 240 11.26 7.44 36.79
CA GLU A 240 11.05 6.36 35.84
C GLU A 240 12.19 6.35 34.81
N MET A 241 12.85 5.20 34.68
CA MET A 241 13.92 4.97 33.73
C MET A 241 13.37 4.97 32.29
N THR A 242 13.41 6.11 31.63
CA THR A 242 13.12 6.21 30.19
C THR A 242 14.41 6.52 29.42
N PHE A 243 14.91 5.56 28.65
CA PHE A 243 15.86 5.83 27.58
C PHE A 243 15.11 6.44 26.39
N GLU A 244 15.74 7.36 25.66
CA GLU A 244 15.18 7.83 24.40
C GLU A 244 15.08 6.65 23.41
N ASN A 245 13.88 6.41 22.87
CA ASN A 245 13.68 5.36 21.88
C ASN A 245 14.53 5.63 20.62
N ILE A 246 15.24 4.62 20.12
CA ILE A 246 15.95 4.71 18.84
C ILE A 246 14.91 4.76 17.72
N THR A 247 14.66 5.96 17.18
CA THR A 247 13.74 6.15 16.06
C THR A 247 14.46 6.08 14.72
N ARG A 248 13.76 5.58 13.70
CA ARG A 248 14.24 5.55 12.31
C ARG A 248 14.66 6.94 11.81
N GLU A 249 13.98 7.99 12.26
CA GLU A 249 14.24 9.38 11.88
C GLU A 249 15.60 9.87 12.39
N LYS A 250 15.99 9.48 13.62
CA LYS A 250 17.30 9.79 14.21
C LYS A 250 18.42 9.12 13.40
N LEU A 251 18.26 7.82 13.08
CA LEU A 251 19.22 7.07 12.25
C LEU A 251 19.34 7.63 10.83
N MET A 252 18.25 8.14 10.25
CA MET A 252 18.28 8.78 8.94
C MET A 252 18.97 10.16 8.92
N SER A 253 19.07 10.82 10.07
CA SER A 253 19.77 12.10 10.22
C SER A 253 21.30 11.94 10.28
N GLU A 254 21.79 10.72 10.43
CA GLU A 254 23.22 10.42 10.52
C GLU A 254 23.98 10.79 9.25
N LYS A 255 25.15 11.40 9.46
CA LYS A 255 25.99 11.94 8.36
C LYS A 255 26.39 10.86 7.35
N VAL A 256 26.56 9.62 7.81
CA VAL A 256 26.92 8.47 6.97
C VAL A 256 25.78 8.11 6.01
N PHE A 257 24.54 8.03 6.52
CA PHE A 257 23.36 7.74 5.71
C PHE A 257 23.05 8.89 4.73
N PHE A 258 23.20 10.14 5.14
CA PHE A 258 23.00 11.29 4.26
C PHE A 258 24.02 11.35 3.10
N LYS A 259 25.29 10.96 3.34
CA LYS A 259 26.29 10.84 2.29
C LYS A 259 25.90 9.75 1.27
N LEU A 260 25.38 8.61 1.74
CA LEU A 260 24.88 7.54 0.88
C LEU A 260 23.73 8.04 -0.01
N LEU A 261 22.72 8.69 0.59
CA LEU A 261 21.60 9.27 -0.16
C LEU A 261 22.02 10.34 -1.19
N ARG A 262 23.13 11.06 -0.96
CA ARG A 262 23.67 12.00 -1.96
C ARG A 262 24.48 11.32 -3.08
N LYS A 263 24.97 10.11 -2.86
CA LYS A 263 25.73 9.33 -3.83
C LYS A 263 24.80 8.65 -4.85
N GLN A 264 23.73 8.02 -4.37
CA GLN A 264 22.82 7.20 -5.19
C GLN A 264 22.21 7.94 -6.41
N PRO A 265 21.77 9.21 -6.32
CA PRO A 265 21.30 9.96 -7.49
C PRO A 265 22.39 10.22 -8.53
N LYS A 266 23.65 10.37 -8.11
CA LYS A 266 24.79 10.60 -9.01
C LYS A 266 25.14 9.32 -9.78
N ASP A 267 25.08 8.18 -9.10
CA ASP A 267 25.30 6.87 -9.70
C ASP A 267 24.21 6.58 -10.75
N LEU A 268 22.94 6.88 -10.44
CA LEU A 268 21.83 6.76 -11.38
C LEU A 268 21.95 7.70 -12.59
N GLU A 269 22.36 8.95 -12.39
CA GLU A 269 22.61 9.90 -13.47
C GLU A 269 23.75 9.44 -14.39
N MET A 270 24.82 8.87 -13.83
CA MET A 270 25.92 8.30 -14.60
C MET A 270 25.45 7.12 -15.46
N LEU A 271 24.62 6.22 -14.91
CA LEU A 271 24.03 5.09 -15.64
C LEU A 271 23.14 5.58 -16.79
N LYS A 272 22.26 6.56 -16.54
CA LYS A 272 21.40 7.15 -17.58
C LYS A 272 22.20 7.78 -18.71
N ARG A 273 23.30 8.49 -18.40
CA ARG A 273 24.21 9.04 -19.42
C ARG A 273 24.87 7.94 -20.25
N ARG A 274 25.23 6.81 -19.64
CA ARG A 274 25.76 5.64 -20.36
C ARG A 274 24.69 5.04 -21.29
N HIS A 275 23.47 4.85 -20.80
CA HIS A 275 22.33 4.34 -21.59
C HIS A 275 22.02 5.23 -22.79
N GLN A 276 22.04 6.56 -22.60
CA GLN A 276 21.80 7.52 -23.69
C GLN A 276 22.90 7.48 -24.76
N LYS A 277 24.17 7.32 -24.37
CA LYS A 277 25.28 7.15 -25.31
C LYS A 277 25.15 5.86 -26.12
N GLU A 278 24.78 4.75 -25.48
CA GLU A 278 24.56 3.46 -26.14
C GLU A 278 23.41 3.54 -27.16
N ARG A 279 22.25 4.11 -26.77
CA ARG A 279 21.10 4.35 -27.67
C ARG A 279 21.50 5.19 -28.89
N SER A 280 22.25 6.26 -28.67
CA SER A 280 22.71 7.15 -29.75
C SER A 280 23.73 6.50 -30.67
N MET A 281 24.53 5.56 -30.15
CA MET A 281 25.48 4.79 -30.95
C MET A 281 24.76 3.74 -31.79
N MET A 282 23.82 3.00 -31.21
CA MET A 282 23.02 1.99 -31.91
C MET A 282 22.18 2.63 -33.02
N LEU A 283 21.49 3.75 -32.74
CA LEU A 283 20.68 4.44 -33.74
C LEU A 283 21.52 4.89 -34.94
N ARG A 284 22.71 5.46 -34.70
CA ARG A 284 23.64 5.84 -35.78
C ARG A 284 24.10 4.64 -36.60
N ALA A 285 24.39 3.51 -35.95
CA ALA A 285 24.76 2.27 -36.63
C ALA A 285 23.60 1.74 -37.50
N HIS A 286 22.38 1.68 -36.94
CA HIS A 286 21.18 1.26 -37.66
C HIS A 286 20.88 2.14 -38.89
N CYS A 287 20.92 3.46 -38.74
CA CYS A 287 20.77 4.39 -39.87
C CYS A 287 21.83 4.15 -40.95
N THR A 288 23.10 4.00 -40.57
CA THR A 288 24.20 3.78 -41.53
C THR A 288 24.00 2.50 -42.34
N VAL A 289 23.50 1.43 -41.72
CA VAL A 289 23.23 0.15 -42.41
C VAL A 289 22.07 0.30 -43.39
N VAL A 290 20.99 0.99 -42.99
CA VAL A 290 19.83 1.26 -43.87
C VAL A 290 20.24 2.14 -45.05
N ASP A 291 20.97 3.24 -44.80
CA ASP A 291 21.42 4.16 -45.84
C ASP A 291 22.30 3.47 -46.88
N LYS A 292 23.22 2.60 -46.44
CA LYS A 292 24.05 1.79 -47.35
C LYS A 292 23.22 0.84 -48.19
N LEU A 293 22.24 0.15 -47.58
CA LEU A 293 21.40 -0.82 -48.27
C LEU A 293 20.55 -0.14 -49.36
N VAL A 294 19.94 1.00 -49.03
CA VAL A 294 19.15 1.81 -49.97
C VAL A 294 20.02 2.37 -51.09
N ALA A 295 21.20 2.93 -50.77
CA ALA A 295 22.10 3.48 -51.77
C ALA A 295 22.63 2.41 -52.75
N MET A 296 22.91 1.20 -52.26
CA MET A 296 23.30 0.07 -53.12
C MET A 296 22.16 -0.33 -54.06
N HIS A 297 20.95 -0.47 -53.54
CA HIS A 297 19.78 -0.81 -54.35
C HIS A 297 19.49 0.25 -55.42
N ASP A 298 19.53 1.53 -55.08
CA ASP A 298 19.27 2.62 -56.04
C ASP A 298 20.33 2.65 -57.15
N LYS A 299 21.59 2.37 -56.80
CA LYS A 299 22.69 2.25 -57.77
C LYS A 299 22.49 1.07 -58.72
N GLU A 300 22.13 -0.11 -58.19
CA GLU A 300 21.87 -1.32 -58.99
C GLU A 300 20.64 -1.15 -59.89
N LYS A 301 19.57 -0.55 -59.35
CA LYS A 301 18.35 -0.26 -60.10
C LYS A 301 18.63 0.70 -61.26
N SER A 302 19.30 1.83 -60.99
CA SER A 302 19.66 2.80 -62.03
C SER A 302 20.61 2.21 -63.09
N ALA A 303 21.55 1.37 -62.70
CA ALA A 303 22.45 0.68 -63.63
C ALA A 303 21.69 -0.27 -64.56
N THR A 304 20.74 -1.03 -64.00
CA THR A 304 19.86 -1.93 -64.74
C THR A 304 18.99 -1.14 -65.72
N GLU A 305 18.29 -0.10 -65.25
CA GLU A 305 17.45 0.76 -66.09
C GLU A 305 18.23 1.38 -67.27
N LYS A 306 19.42 1.95 -67.03
CA LYS A 306 20.28 2.52 -68.09
C LYS A 306 20.78 1.47 -69.08
N SER A 307 21.11 0.27 -68.62
CA SER A 307 21.52 -0.86 -69.49
C SER A 307 20.36 -1.31 -70.38
N MET A 308 19.15 -1.33 -69.84
CA MET A 308 17.94 -1.73 -70.55
C MET A 308 17.46 -0.66 -71.54
N GLU A 309 17.56 0.62 -71.21
CA GLU A 309 17.23 1.73 -72.13
C GLU A 309 18.15 1.72 -73.37
N LYS A 310 19.44 1.41 -73.18
CA LYS A 310 20.41 1.23 -74.29
C LYS A 310 20.06 0.05 -75.19
N LYS A 311 19.50 -1.05 -74.65
CA LYS A 311 19.07 -2.22 -75.44
C LYS A 311 17.78 -1.96 -76.22
N LEU A 312 16.82 -1.25 -75.60
CA LEU A 312 15.58 -0.81 -76.25
C LEU A 312 15.83 0.14 -77.42
N LYS A 313 16.83 1.03 -77.32
CA LYS A 313 17.24 1.91 -78.44
C LYS A 313 17.88 1.18 -79.62
N LYS A 314 18.41 -0.05 -79.43
CA LYS A 314 19.09 -0.83 -80.48
C LYS A 314 18.20 -1.84 -81.22
N ASN A 315 17.14 -2.35 -80.60
CA ASN A 315 16.20 -3.31 -81.22
C ASN A 315 14.83 -2.65 -81.43
N LYS A 316 14.54 -2.21 -82.66
CA LYS A 316 13.28 -1.51 -83.01
C LYS A 316 12.11 -2.46 -83.33
N ASP A 317 12.39 -3.71 -83.71
CA ASP A 317 11.39 -4.63 -84.30
C ASP A 317 10.87 -5.77 -83.39
N SER A 318 11.34 -5.91 -82.14
CA SER A 318 10.82 -6.90 -81.16
C SER A 318 10.43 -6.30 -79.81
N SER A 319 9.84 -5.10 -79.85
CA SER A 319 9.71 -4.17 -78.73
C SER A 319 8.91 -4.67 -77.51
N THR A 320 7.98 -5.61 -77.67
CA THR A 320 7.04 -6.01 -76.60
C THR A 320 7.64 -7.01 -75.61
N ASP A 321 8.29 -8.08 -76.07
CA ASP A 321 8.84 -9.14 -75.20
C ASP A 321 10.07 -8.69 -74.43
N LEU A 322 10.92 -7.84 -75.03
CA LEU A 322 12.08 -7.26 -74.34
C LEU A 322 11.66 -6.29 -73.22
N LYS A 323 10.49 -5.67 -73.36
CA LYS A 323 9.96 -4.70 -72.40
C LYS A 323 9.32 -5.41 -71.20
N SER A 324 8.52 -6.46 -71.43
CA SER A 324 7.94 -7.29 -70.36
C SER A 324 9.02 -8.04 -69.55
N GLN A 325 10.06 -8.58 -70.21
CA GLN A 325 11.21 -9.14 -69.50
C GLN A 325 11.97 -8.11 -68.67
N SER A 326 12.01 -6.85 -69.12
CA SER A 326 12.68 -5.76 -68.41
C SER A 326 11.91 -5.32 -67.16
N GLU A 327 10.59 -5.20 -67.28
CA GLU A 327 9.70 -4.84 -66.18
C GLU A 327 9.73 -5.93 -65.11
N GLY A 328 9.74 -7.20 -65.51
CA GLY A 328 9.88 -8.35 -64.59
C GLY A 328 11.20 -8.34 -63.80
N LYS A 329 12.33 -8.00 -64.44
CA LYS A 329 13.63 -7.90 -63.74
C LYS A 329 13.67 -6.78 -62.71
N VAL A 330 13.18 -5.60 -63.04
CA VAL A 330 13.12 -4.47 -62.09
C VAL A 330 12.16 -4.78 -60.95
N MET A 331 11.01 -5.40 -61.24
CA MET A 331 10.04 -5.81 -60.23
C MET A 331 10.61 -6.84 -59.25
N ASN A 332 11.36 -7.82 -59.75
CA ASN A 332 12.05 -8.81 -58.90
C ASN A 332 13.11 -8.17 -58.00
N MET A 333 13.95 -7.26 -58.53
CA MET A 333 14.93 -6.53 -57.72
C MET A 333 14.28 -5.71 -56.59
N VAL A 334 13.18 -5.01 -56.90
CA VAL A 334 12.41 -4.24 -55.91
C VAL A 334 11.79 -5.17 -54.85
N SER A 335 11.29 -6.33 -55.27
CA SER A 335 10.75 -7.35 -54.38
C SER A 335 11.83 -7.89 -53.42
N GLU A 336 13.00 -8.24 -53.94
CA GLU A 336 14.14 -8.71 -53.14
C GLU A 336 14.62 -7.65 -52.15
N HIS A 337 14.76 -6.39 -52.58
CA HIS A 337 15.13 -5.30 -51.68
C HIS A 337 14.09 -5.07 -50.59
N LYS A 338 12.79 -5.16 -50.93
CA LYS A 338 11.70 -5.07 -49.94
C LYS A 338 11.80 -6.18 -48.90
N THR A 339 12.17 -7.39 -49.30
CA THR A 339 12.37 -8.52 -48.37
C THR A 339 13.60 -8.27 -47.48
N LYS A 340 14.74 -7.85 -48.04
CA LYS A 340 15.95 -7.50 -47.28
C LYS A 340 15.70 -6.39 -46.26
N ILE A 341 14.94 -5.35 -46.64
CA ILE A 341 14.55 -4.27 -45.73
C ILE A 341 13.65 -4.79 -44.60
N LYS A 342 12.68 -5.66 -44.90
CA LYS A 342 11.82 -6.26 -43.87
C LYS A 342 12.63 -7.08 -42.88
N GLU A 343 13.54 -7.93 -43.36
CA GLU A 343 14.43 -8.73 -42.51
C GLU A 343 15.33 -7.84 -41.64
N LEU A 344 15.92 -6.80 -42.23
CA LEU A 344 16.74 -5.83 -41.51
C LEU A 344 15.95 -5.12 -40.42
N VAL A 345 14.73 -4.67 -40.70
CA VAL A 345 13.85 -4.03 -39.71
C VAL A 345 13.55 -4.97 -38.55
N VAL A 346 13.31 -6.26 -38.81
CA VAL A 346 13.09 -7.25 -37.75
C VAL A 346 14.34 -7.40 -36.87
N VAL A 347 15.54 -7.49 -37.47
CA VAL A 347 16.80 -7.59 -36.73
C VAL A 347 17.06 -6.33 -35.90
N GLN A 348 16.95 -5.14 -36.49
CA GLN A 348 17.16 -3.87 -35.79
C GLN A 348 16.15 -3.66 -34.66
N THR A 349 14.89 -4.04 -34.86
CA THR A 349 13.84 -3.99 -33.82
C THR A 349 14.19 -4.92 -32.65
N LYS A 350 14.70 -6.12 -32.94
CA LYS A 350 15.14 -7.07 -31.91
C LYS A 350 16.34 -6.54 -31.14
N GLU A 351 17.39 -6.07 -31.83
CA GLU A 351 18.58 -5.49 -31.19
C GLU A 351 18.22 -4.31 -30.28
N TRP A 352 17.32 -3.43 -30.74
CA TRP A 352 16.83 -2.32 -29.94
C TRP A 352 16.05 -2.78 -28.71
N SER A 353 15.15 -3.76 -28.89
CA SER A 353 14.35 -4.32 -27.80
C SER A 353 15.22 -4.99 -26.74
N ASP A 354 16.20 -5.80 -27.17
CA ASP A 354 17.14 -6.48 -26.28
C ASP A 354 18.01 -5.47 -25.51
N MET A 355 18.44 -4.38 -26.16
CA MET A 355 19.16 -3.29 -25.50
C MET A 355 18.29 -2.58 -24.46
N VAL A 356 17.06 -2.20 -24.81
CA VAL A 356 16.15 -1.53 -23.86
C VAL A 356 15.87 -2.43 -22.66
N GLN A 357 15.66 -3.73 -22.89
CA GLN A 357 15.40 -4.67 -21.81
C GLN A 357 16.58 -4.81 -20.86
N ARG A 358 17.80 -4.91 -21.39
CA ARG A 358 19.03 -4.92 -20.59
C ARG A 358 19.22 -3.63 -19.79
N GLN A 359 18.96 -2.47 -20.40
CA GLN A 359 19.03 -1.19 -19.69
C GLN A 359 18.00 -1.10 -18.56
N MET A 360 16.79 -1.62 -18.77
CA MET A 360 15.77 -1.72 -17.72
C MET A 360 16.25 -2.62 -16.58
N THR A 361 16.81 -3.80 -16.87
CA THR A 361 17.34 -4.69 -15.83
C THR A 361 18.50 -4.07 -15.06
N GLU A 362 19.43 -3.40 -15.73
CA GLU A 362 20.55 -2.69 -15.09
C GLU A 362 20.05 -1.55 -14.16
N GLU A 363 19.05 -0.78 -14.60
CA GLU A 363 18.42 0.25 -13.75
C GLU A 363 17.75 -0.38 -12.53
N HIS A 364 16.97 -1.44 -12.71
CA HIS A 364 16.30 -2.14 -11.61
C HIS A 364 17.29 -2.76 -10.62
N GLU A 365 18.39 -3.35 -11.09
CA GLU A 365 19.44 -3.89 -10.23
C GLU A 365 20.12 -2.79 -9.42
N LEU A 366 20.43 -1.63 -10.04
CA LEU A 366 21.00 -0.50 -9.32
C LEU A 366 20.05 0.04 -8.25
N TRP A 367 18.74 0.14 -8.54
CA TRP A 367 17.74 0.52 -7.54
C TRP A 367 17.67 -0.48 -6.38
N ARG A 368 17.74 -1.78 -6.68
CA ARG A 368 17.73 -2.84 -5.67
C ARG A 368 18.97 -2.74 -4.78
N GLU A 369 20.14 -2.54 -5.38
CA GLU A 369 21.41 -2.34 -4.70
C GLU A 369 21.38 -1.09 -3.80
N HIS A 370 20.82 0.01 -4.28
CA HIS A 370 20.62 1.22 -3.47
C HIS A 370 19.77 0.97 -2.22
N ILE A 371 18.69 0.19 -2.34
CA ILE A 371 17.83 -0.16 -1.21
C ILE A 371 18.58 -1.08 -0.22
N LEU A 372 19.32 -2.06 -0.74
CA LEU A 372 20.13 -2.96 0.10
C LEU A 372 21.19 -2.17 0.89
N GLN A 373 21.92 -1.27 0.24
CA GLN A 373 22.91 -0.41 0.89
C GLN A 373 22.28 0.51 1.95
N GLN A 374 21.09 1.05 1.69
CA GLN A 374 20.37 1.86 2.68
C GLN A 374 20.00 1.02 3.90
N ASN A 375 19.47 -0.20 3.69
CA ASN A 375 19.09 -1.09 4.78
C ASN A 375 20.31 -1.53 5.59
N GLU A 376 21.39 -1.95 4.94
CA GLU A 376 22.61 -2.37 5.63
C GLU A 376 23.22 -1.22 6.46
N THR A 377 23.23 0.00 5.90
CA THR A 377 23.73 1.18 6.62
C THR A 377 22.84 1.50 7.83
N LEU A 378 21.52 1.44 7.68
CA LEU A 378 20.59 1.70 8.79
C LEU A 378 20.67 0.61 9.87
N SER A 379 20.80 -0.66 9.48
CA SER A 379 20.99 -1.77 10.43
C SER A 379 22.28 -1.60 11.22
N ARG A 380 23.39 -1.24 10.57
CA ARG A 380 24.67 -0.98 11.26
C ARG A 380 24.56 0.19 12.24
N LEU A 381 23.94 1.30 11.83
CA LEU A 381 23.72 2.45 12.72
C LEU A 381 22.80 2.10 13.90
N LEU A 382 21.80 1.24 13.68
CA LEU A 382 20.93 0.75 14.74
C LEU A 382 21.71 -0.10 15.75
N GLU A 383 22.53 -1.04 15.28
CA GLU A 383 23.38 -1.88 16.14
C GLU A 383 24.36 -1.04 16.96
N ASP A 384 24.97 -0.03 16.35
CA ASP A 384 25.89 0.89 17.03
C ASP A 384 25.16 1.71 18.11
N ALA A 385 23.97 2.25 17.79
CA ALA A 385 23.15 3.00 18.76
C ALA A 385 22.66 2.11 19.91
N GLN A 386 22.26 0.87 19.63
CA GLN A 386 21.88 -0.10 20.67
C GLN A 386 23.05 -0.45 21.59
N ARG A 387 24.25 -0.59 21.02
CA ARG A 387 25.48 -0.85 21.79
C ARG A 387 25.79 0.33 22.72
N GLU A 388 25.67 1.56 22.22
CA GLU A 388 25.87 2.77 23.03
C GLU A 388 24.87 2.85 24.19
N GLN A 389 23.58 2.61 23.93
CA GLN A 389 22.55 2.57 24.99
C GLN A 389 22.82 1.49 26.03
N MET A 390 23.27 0.31 25.61
CA MET A 390 23.63 -0.78 26.54
C MET A 390 24.78 -0.36 27.46
N THR A 391 25.83 0.24 26.89
CA THR A 391 26.96 0.75 27.70
C THR A 391 26.56 1.87 28.66
N GLU A 392 25.64 2.75 28.25
CA GLU A 392 25.11 3.81 29.11
C GLU A 392 24.26 3.23 30.26
N LEU A 393 23.44 2.22 29.97
CA LEU A 393 22.64 1.52 30.97
C LEU A 393 23.53 0.81 32.01
N GLU A 394 24.57 0.09 31.56
CA GLU A 394 25.53 -0.56 32.46
C GLU A 394 26.21 0.46 33.37
N ALA A 395 26.67 1.58 32.82
CA ALA A 395 27.29 2.65 33.59
C ALA A 395 26.32 3.29 34.61
N LYS A 396 25.05 3.45 34.25
CA LYS A 396 24.01 3.96 35.15
C LYS A 396 23.71 2.97 36.28
N GLN A 397 23.54 1.70 35.95
CA GLN A 397 23.33 0.63 36.93
C GLN A 397 24.50 0.54 37.92
N GLU A 398 25.73 0.72 37.47
CA GLU A 398 26.90 0.73 38.35
C GLU A 398 26.87 1.91 39.34
N ARG A 399 26.46 3.11 38.88
CA ARG A 399 26.29 4.29 39.75
C ARG A 399 25.19 4.08 40.78
N GLU A 400 24.02 3.62 40.36
CA GLU A 400 22.89 3.36 41.25
C GLU A 400 23.22 2.30 42.30
N ASN A 401 23.96 1.24 41.92
CA ASN A 401 24.43 0.24 42.87
C ASN A 401 25.41 0.82 43.90
N LYS A 402 26.30 1.74 43.50
CA LYS A 402 27.21 2.44 44.42
C LYS A 402 26.43 3.34 45.38
N GLU A 403 25.46 4.09 44.87
CA GLU A 403 24.59 4.95 45.68
C GLU A 403 23.73 4.14 46.67
N LEU A 404 23.14 3.04 46.22
CA LEU A 404 22.36 2.15 47.08
C LEU A 404 23.19 1.59 48.23
N ARG A 405 24.42 1.12 47.95
CA ARG A 405 25.34 0.64 48.99
C ARG A 405 25.71 1.75 49.98
N ASN A 406 26.00 2.95 49.49
CA ASN A 406 26.29 4.11 50.34
C ASN A 406 25.09 4.49 51.22
N ASN A 407 23.88 4.48 50.66
CA ASN A 407 22.64 4.78 51.37
C ASN A 407 22.34 3.70 52.43
N GLN A 408 22.53 2.42 52.11
CA GLN A 408 22.40 1.32 53.08
C GLN A 408 23.41 1.46 54.23
N ALA A 409 24.67 1.78 53.93
CA ALA A 409 25.70 2.01 54.95
C ALA A 409 25.33 3.19 55.85
N LYS A 410 24.86 4.30 55.27
CA LYS A 410 24.39 5.47 56.03
C LYS A 410 23.19 5.15 56.92
N HIS A 411 22.17 4.49 56.36
CA HIS A 411 20.99 4.09 57.11
C HIS A 411 21.34 3.13 58.25
N SER A 412 22.27 2.20 58.04
CA SER A 412 22.76 1.29 59.08
C SER A 412 23.46 2.04 60.23
N MET A 413 24.32 3.01 59.92
CA MET A 413 24.96 3.87 60.92
C MET A 413 23.93 4.71 61.69
N ASP A 414 22.99 5.34 60.99
CA ASP A 414 21.94 6.18 61.60
C ASP A 414 20.99 5.34 62.47
N SER A 415 20.65 4.11 62.05
CA SER A 415 19.85 3.17 62.82
C SER A 415 20.58 2.75 64.10
N THR A 416 21.87 2.40 63.99
CA THR A 416 22.71 2.06 65.16
C THR A 416 22.79 3.22 66.14
N LYS A 417 22.97 4.45 65.65
CA LYS A 417 22.99 5.67 66.46
C LYS A 417 21.64 5.94 67.13
N THR A 418 20.54 5.63 66.45
CA THR A 418 19.18 5.79 66.98
C THR A 418 18.94 4.82 68.13
N VAL A 419 19.28 3.54 67.95
CA VAL A 419 19.18 2.51 69.00
C VAL A 419 20.04 2.85 70.22
N LEU A 420 21.26 3.34 70.03
CA LEU A 420 22.14 3.76 71.13
C LEU A 420 21.60 4.95 71.94
N ASN A 421 20.92 5.88 71.26
CA ASN A 421 20.36 7.09 71.86
C ASN A 421 18.91 6.93 72.35
N ASP A 422 18.32 5.75 72.17
CA ASP A 422 16.97 5.47 72.62
C ASP A 422 16.93 5.37 74.16
N LYS A 423 16.21 6.30 74.79
CA LYS A 423 16.06 6.42 76.24
C LYS A 423 15.06 5.43 76.82
N THR A 424 14.31 4.72 75.99
CA THR A 424 13.32 3.73 76.42
C THR A 424 13.96 2.37 76.73
N ILE A 425 15.12 2.06 76.13
CA ILE A 425 15.89 0.84 76.38
C ILE A 425 16.76 1.02 77.62
N LYS A 426 16.37 0.38 78.73
CA LYS A 426 16.98 0.57 80.06
C LYS A 426 17.98 -0.51 80.45
N ASN A 427 17.99 -1.66 79.78
CA ASN A 427 18.86 -2.79 80.10
C ASN A 427 19.90 -3.03 78.99
N LYS A 428 21.14 -3.36 79.38
CA LYS A 428 22.25 -3.63 78.44
C LYS A 428 22.02 -4.90 77.62
N GLN A 429 21.47 -5.95 78.24
CA GLN A 429 21.12 -7.22 77.56
C GLN A 429 19.99 -7.07 76.53
N GLU A 430 19.21 -5.99 76.60
CA GLU A 430 18.09 -5.71 75.68
C GLU A 430 18.54 -4.80 74.52
N ARG A 431 19.72 -4.18 74.67
CA ARG A 431 20.36 -3.31 73.68
C ARG A 431 21.40 -4.05 72.83
N ASP A 432 22.15 -4.96 73.46
CA ASP A 432 23.08 -5.90 72.82
C ASP A 432 22.29 -7.01 72.10
#